data_AF-A0A257MKN2-F1
#
_entry.id   AF-A0A257MKN2-F1
#
_cell.length_a   1.000
_cell.length_b   1.000
_cell.length_c   1.000
_cell.angle_alpha   90.00
_cell.angle_beta   90.00
_cell.angle_gamma   90.00
#
_symmetry.space_group_name_H-M   'P 1'
#
loop_
_entity.id
_entity.type
_entity.pdbx_description
1 polymer ?
#
loop_
_entity_poly.entity_id
_entity_poly.type
_entity_poly.pdbx_seq_one_letter_code
_entity_poly.pdbx_strand_id
1 'polypeptide(L)'
;TLDLSYEKQLKLLQDVKRGVAEVTTSKKRMEMQKAKLQMNLDKLDSQAKDALQAGREDLARKALENKSALQGQMQTLDQQIADLVEQQQKLVAAESRLATKVESFRTKKESIKAQYSAAEAQVRITESVTGISEEMADVGMAVQKAEEKTENMKARSAALDDLLEAGTITDYSGGDELGREIAQAKAKSSVDDDLARMKAEMNIQIKELK
;
A
#
# COMPACT_ATOMS: atom_id res chain seq x y z
N THR A 1 5.86 1.08 6.67
CA THR A 1 4.74 1.25 5.72
C THR A 1 3.43 1.30 6.49
N LEU A 2 2.34 1.80 5.88
CA LEU A 2 1.02 1.86 6.54
C LEU A 2 0.49 0.46 6.88
N ASP A 3 0.82 -0.55 6.07
CA ASP A 3 0.45 -1.95 6.32
C ASP A 3 1.07 -2.50 7.61
N LEU A 4 2.37 -2.27 7.83
CA LEU A 4 3.04 -2.70 9.07
C LEU A 4 2.41 -2.07 10.32
N SER A 5 1.99 -0.80 10.21
CA SER A 5 1.30 -0.12 11.32
C SER A 5 -0.09 -0.71 11.57
N TYR A 6 -0.81 -1.10 10.51
CA TYR A 6 -2.11 -1.76 10.63
C TYR A 6 -2.00 -3.15 11.28
N GLU A 7 -1.03 -3.96 10.84
CA GLU A 7 -0.77 -5.29 11.44
C GLU A 7 -0.42 -5.19 12.92
N LYS A 8 0.41 -4.21 13.31
CA LYS A 8 0.72 -3.95 14.72
C LYS A 8 -0.53 -3.60 15.53
N GLN A 9 -1.44 -2.79 14.99
CA GLN A 9 -2.69 -2.44 15.66
C GLN A 9 -3.64 -3.65 15.78
N LEU A 10 -3.72 -4.51 14.74
CA LEU A 10 -4.47 -5.76 14.80
C LEU A 10 -3.93 -6.70 15.88
N LYS A 11 -2.61 -6.86 15.95
CA LYS A 11 -1.96 -7.67 16.99
C LYS A 11 -2.27 -7.13 18.38
N LEU A 12 -2.16 -5.82 18.58
CA LEU A 12 -2.51 -5.17 19.84
C LEU A 12 -3.98 -5.45 20.22
N LEU A 13 -4.91 -5.35 19.25
CA LEU A 13 -6.33 -5.64 19.49
C LEU A 13 -6.54 -7.10 19.90
N GLN A 14 -5.86 -8.03 19.26
CA GLN A 14 -5.91 -9.45 19.60
C GLN A 14 -5.35 -9.72 21.01
N ASP A 15 -4.23 -9.09 21.37
CA ASP A 15 -3.64 -9.21 22.70
C ASP A 15 -4.56 -8.67 23.79
N VAL A 16 -5.23 -7.53 23.55
CA VAL A 16 -6.22 -6.98 24.49
C VAL A 16 -7.42 -7.94 24.63
N LYS A 17 -7.94 -8.48 23.52
CA LYS A 17 -9.04 -9.46 23.56
C LYS A 17 -8.67 -10.71 24.38
N ARG A 18 -7.44 -11.20 24.22
CA ARG A 18 -6.91 -12.31 25.03
C ARG A 18 -6.83 -11.93 26.51
N GLY A 19 -6.32 -10.74 26.83
CA GLY A 19 -6.27 -10.25 28.21
C GLY A 19 -7.65 -10.17 28.88
N VAL A 20 -8.67 -9.70 28.14
CA VAL A 20 -10.07 -9.70 28.64
C VAL A 20 -10.54 -11.13 28.95
N ALA A 21 -10.25 -12.10 28.08
CA ALA A 21 -10.64 -13.49 28.27
C ALA A 21 -9.93 -14.13 29.48
N GLU A 22 -8.64 -13.85 29.67
CA GLU A 22 -7.84 -14.34 30.81
C GLU A 22 -8.35 -13.79 32.14
N VAL A 23 -8.68 -12.49 32.20
CA VAL A 23 -9.29 -11.86 33.38
C VAL A 23 -10.67 -12.45 33.67
N THR A 24 -11.49 -12.64 32.62
CA THR A 24 -12.83 -13.26 32.75
C THR A 24 -12.73 -14.68 33.32
N THR A 25 -11.79 -15.47 32.82
CA THR A 25 -11.53 -16.84 33.29
C THR A 25 -11.08 -16.85 34.73
N SER A 26 -10.14 -15.97 35.09
CA SER A 26 -9.63 -15.84 36.46
C SER A 26 -10.73 -15.45 37.45
N LYS A 27 -11.57 -14.48 37.07
CA LYS A 27 -12.76 -14.09 37.84
C LYS A 27 -13.69 -15.27 38.04
N LYS A 28 -14.00 -16.02 36.97
CA LYS A 28 -14.93 -17.15 37.08
C LYS A 28 -14.40 -18.26 37.99
N ARG A 29 -13.10 -18.50 37.96
CA ARG A 29 -12.44 -19.44 38.89
C ARG A 29 -12.58 -19.00 40.35
N MET A 30 -12.41 -17.71 40.64
CA MET A 30 -12.61 -17.17 41.99
C MET A 30 -14.08 -17.24 42.43
N GLU A 31 -15.03 -16.95 41.54
CA GLU A 31 -16.47 -17.12 41.82
C GLU A 31 -16.81 -18.58 42.18
N MET A 32 -16.23 -19.56 41.48
CA MET A 32 -16.42 -20.98 41.81
C MET A 32 -15.80 -21.35 43.17
N GLN A 33 -14.63 -20.80 43.51
CA GLN A 33 -14.02 -20.98 44.83
C GLN A 33 -14.90 -20.38 45.93
N LYS A 34 -15.40 -19.16 45.73
CA LYS A 34 -16.35 -18.50 46.64
C LYS A 34 -17.60 -19.35 46.84
N ALA A 35 -18.19 -19.88 45.78
CA ALA A 35 -19.37 -20.75 45.86
C ALA A 35 -19.10 -22.01 46.70
N LYS A 36 -17.92 -22.62 46.57
CA LYS A 36 -17.51 -23.76 47.40
C LYS A 36 -17.35 -23.38 48.88
N LEU A 37 -16.77 -22.20 49.17
CA LEU A 37 -16.70 -21.69 50.54
C LEU A 37 -18.10 -21.44 51.12
N GLN A 38 -19.02 -20.89 50.35
CA GLN A 38 -20.39 -20.66 50.80
C GLN A 38 -21.06 -21.97 51.23
N MET A 39 -20.94 -23.04 50.45
CA MET A 39 -21.47 -24.36 50.82
C MET A 39 -20.87 -24.89 52.15
N ASN A 40 -19.57 -24.64 52.39
CA ASN A 40 -18.92 -25.03 53.64
C ASN A 40 -19.44 -24.20 54.82
N LEU A 41 -19.68 -22.90 54.63
CA LEU A 41 -20.26 -22.02 55.64
C LEU A 41 -21.67 -22.47 56.03
N ASP A 42 -22.50 -22.83 55.05
CA ASP A 42 -23.87 -23.31 55.28
C ASP A 42 -23.87 -24.66 56.01
N LYS A 43 -22.90 -25.53 55.70
CA LYS A 43 -22.70 -26.79 56.42
C LYS A 43 -22.30 -26.56 57.88
N LEU A 44 -21.34 -25.68 58.14
CA LEU A 44 -20.92 -25.35 59.51
C LEU A 44 -22.04 -24.69 60.31
N ASP A 45 -22.87 -23.87 59.66
CA ASP A 45 -24.05 -23.27 60.27
C ASP A 45 -25.07 -24.34 60.69
N SER A 46 -25.33 -25.31 59.81
CA SER A 46 -26.22 -26.44 60.11
C SER A 46 -25.66 -27.30 61.24
N GLN A 47 -24.36 -27.62 61.21
CA GLN A 47 -23.70 -28.38 62.28
C GLN A 47 -23.74 -27.66 63.64
N ALA A 48 -23.60 -26.34 63.65
CA ALA A 48 -23.71 -25.55 64.87
C ALA A 48 -25.14 -25.61 65.45
N LYS A 49 -26.17 -25.49 64.60
CA LYS A 49 -27.58 -25.62 64.99
C LYS A 49 -27.89 -27.01 65.56
N ASP A 50 -27.44 -28.06 64.89
CA ASP A 50 -27.65 -29.45 65.33
C ASP A 50 -26.96 -29.71 66.67
N ALA A 51 -25.73 -29.21 66.86
CA ALA A 51 -24.99 -29.34 68.10
C ALA A 51 -25.68 -28.62 69.28
N LEU A 52 -26.24 -27.43 69.05
CA LEU A 52 -27.04 -26.71 70.05
C LEU A 52 -28.30 -27.47 70.43
N GLN A 53 -29.02 -28.04 69.45
CA GLN A 53 -30.21 -28.86 69.71
C GLN A 53 -29.87 -30.12 70.53
N ALA A 54 -28.68 -30.69 70.31
CA ALA A 54 -28.17 -31.82 71.07
C ALA A 54 -27.56 -31.44 72.44
N GLY A 55 -27.61 -30.16 72.84
CA GLY A 55 -27.04 -29.67 74.10
C GLY A 55 -25.50 -29.67 74.15
N ARG A 56 -24.83 -29.78 73.01
CA ARG A 56 -23.36 -29.81 72.89
C ARG A 56 -22.82 -28.44 72.49
N GLU A 57 -22.80 -27.52 73.44
CA GLU A 57 -22.36 -26.13 73.21
C GLU A 57 -20.89 -26.00 72.79
N ASP A 58 -20.03 -26.91 73.26
CA ASP A 58 -18.61 -26.98 72.90
C ASP A 58 -18.42 -27.23 71.40
N LEU A 59 -19.18 -28.18 70.84
CA LEU A 59 -19.17 -28.48 69.40
C LEU A 59 -19.76 -27.34 68.59
N ALA A 60 -20.84 -26.72 69.08
CA ALA A 60 -21.44 -25.55 68.43
C ALA A 60 -20.46 -24.38 68.35
N ARG A 61 -19.76 -24.07 69.46
CA ARG A 61 -18.74 -23.01 69.51
C ARG A 61 -17.62 -23.28 68.51
N LYS A 62 -17.12 -24.51 68.45
CA LYS A 62 -16.07 -24.91 67.50
C LYS A 62 -16.52 -24.80 66.03
N ALA A 63 -17.76 -25.18 65.72
CA ALA A 63 -18.32 -25.01 64.38
C ALA A 63 -18.42 -23.53 63.97
N LEU A 64 -18.85 -22.66 64.90
CA LEU A 64 -18.93 -21.22 64.68
C LEU A 64 -17.55 -20.55 64.56
N GLU A 65 -16.55 -20.97 65.32
CA GLU A 65 -15.16 -20.50 65.17
C GLU A 65 -14.62 -20.82 63.77
N ASN A 66 -14.79 -22.06 63.31
CA ASN A 66 -14.40 -22.45 61.95
C ASN A 66 -15.16 -21.66 60.88
N LYS A 67 -16.46 -21.39 61.12
CA LYS A 67 -17.29 -20.59 60.21
C LYS A 67 -16.75 -19.16 60.11
N SER A 68 -16.41 -18.54 61.24
CA SER A 68 -15.83 -17.20 61.29
C SER A 68 -14.51 -17.10 60.48
N ALA A 69 -13.63 -18.10 60.63
CA ALA A 69 -12.39 -18.17 59.85
C ALA A 69 -12.63 -18.25 58.33
N LEU A 70 -13.58 -19.10 57.89
CA LEU A 70 -13.95 -19.20 56.47
C LEU A 70 -14.65 -17.94 55.94
N GLN A 71 -15.39 -17.23 56.79
CA GLN A 71 -16.06 -16.00 56.40
C GLN A 71 -15.07 -14.87 56.09
N GLY A 72 -13.94 -14.80 56.82
CA GLY A 72 -12.85 -13.88 56.48
C GLY A 72 -12.20 -14.20 55.12
N GLN A 73 -12.00 -15.49 54.81
CA GLN A 73 -11.50 -15.90 53.49
C GLN A 73 -12.49 -15.54 52.36
N MET A 74 -13.78 -15.70 52.59
CA MET A 74 -14.83 -15.32 51.64
C MET A 74 -14.83 -13.81 51.37
N GLN A 75 -14.72 -12.97 52.40
CA GLN A 75 -14.60 -11.51 52.24
C GLN A 75 -13.38 -11.12 51.42
N THR A 76 -12.27 -11.84 51.58
CA THR A 76 -11.05 -11.61 50.78
C THR A 76 -11.28 -11.94 49.31
N LEU A 77 -11.94 -13.06 49.02
CA LEU A 77 -12.33 -13.42 47.64
C LEU A 77 -13.30 -12.39 47.04
N ASP A 78 -14.21 -11.84 47.84
CA ASP A 78 -15.14 -10.81 47.37
C ASP A 78 -14.42 -9.54 46.92
N GLN A 79 -13.43 -9.09 47.68
CA GLN A 79 -12.61 -7.95 47.28
C GLN A 79 -11.84 -8.26 45.99
N GLN A 80 -11.21 -9.44 45.91
CA GLN A 80 -10.46 -9.84 44.71
C GLN A 80 -11.34 -9.95 43.46
N ILE A 81 -12.57 -10.45 43.61
CA ILE A 81 -13.55 -10.52 42.51
C ILE A 81 -13.97 -9.10 42.10
N ALA A 82 -14.23 -8.20 43.04
CA ALA A 82 -14.59 -6.81 42.75
C ALA A 82 -13.48 -6.10 41.98
N ASP A 83 -12.22 -6.27 42.39
CA ASP A 83 -11.05 -5.70 41.71
C ASP A 83 -10.94 -6.24 40.26
N LEU A 84 -11.15 -7.55 40.06
CA LEU A 84 -11.17 -8.15 38.72
C LEU A 84 -12.34 -7.66 37.86
N VAL A 85 -13.50 -7.37 38.44
CA VAL A 85 -14.63 -6.79 37.71
C VAL A 85 -14.28 -5.40 37.20
N GLU A 86 -13.67 -4.55 38.03
CA GLU A 86 -13.24 -3.22 37.61
C GLU A 86 -12.17 -3.30 36.51
N GLN A 87 -11.19 -4.18 36.67
CA GLN A 87 -10.16 -4.42 35.64
C GLN A 87 -10.76 -4.94 34.33
N GLN A 88 -11.71 -5.87 34.40
CA GLN A 88 -12.42 -6.40 33.23
C GLN A 88 -13.14 -5.27 32.48
N GLN A 89 -13.86 -4.40 33.18
CA GLN A 89 -14.57 -3.28 32.58
C GLN A 89 -13.61 -2.30 31.87
N LYS A 90 -12.48 -1.97 32.51
CA LYS A 90 -11.44 -1.12 31.92
C LYS A 90 -10.86 -1.73 30.64
N LEU A 91 -10.58 -3.04 30.65
CA LEU A 91 -10.06 -3.74 29.48
C LEU A 91 -11.07 -3.83 28.33
N VAL A 92 -12.35 -4.09 28.62
CA VAL A 92 -13.43 -4.09 27.61
C VAL A 92 -13.60 -2.70 26.99
N ALA A 93 -13.56 -1.64 27.81
CA ALA A 93 -13.62 -0.28 27.28
C ALA A 93 -12.39 0.06 26.41
N ALA A 94 -11.20 -0.39 26.80
CA ALA A 94 -9.98 -0.22 26.02
C ALA A 94 -10.03 -1.00 24.69
N GLU A 95 -10.55 -2.23 24.71
CA GLU A 95 -10.77 -3.08 23.55
C GLU A 95 -11.68 -2.40 22.52
N SER A 96 -12.84 -1.92 22.95
CA SER A 96 -13.80 -1.23 22.07
C SER A 96 -13.21 0.04 21.43
N ARG A 97 -12.50 0.85 22.23
CA ARG A 97 -11.80 2.04 21.73
C ARG A 97 -10.72 1.68 20.71
N LEU A 98 -9.95 0.62 20.97
CA LEU A 98 -8.91 0.16 20.07
C LEU A 98 -9.50 -0.40 18.77
N ALA A 99 -10.57 -1.17 18.83
CA ALA A 99 -11.28 -1.70 17.66
C ALA A 99 -11.75 -0.55 16.73
N THR A 100 -12.32 0.50 17.32
CA THR A 100 -12.74 1.70 16.57
C THR A 100 -11.55 2.40 15.89
N LYS A 101 -10.42 2.53 16.59
CA LYS A 101 -9.19 3.10 16.03
C LYS A 101 -8.62 2.25 14.90
N VAL A 102 -8.59 0.93 15.04
CA VAL A 102 -8.13 0.00 14.00
C VAL A 102 -8.97 0.16 12.73
N GLU A 103 -10.30 0.27 12.87
CA GLU A 103 -11.21 0.38 11.72
C GLU A 103 -11.09 1.73 11.00
N SER A 104 -11.00 2.83 11.75
CA SER A 104 -10.71 4.14 11.18
C SER A 104 -9.36 4.18 10.46
N PHE A 105 -8.34 3.51 11.03
CA PHE A 105 -7.02 3.41 10.40
C PHE A 105 -7.08 2.60 9.10
N ARG A 106 -7.82 1.47 9.09
CA ARG A 106 -8.07 0.67 7.87
C ARG A 106 -8.66 1.53 6.76
N THR A 107 -9.72 2.27 7.07
CA THR A 107 -10.39 3.15 6.12
C THR A 107 -9.45 4.22 5.57
N LYS A 108 -8.68 4.88 6.45
CA LYS A 108 -7.71 5.91 6.06
C LYS A 108 -6.59 5.33 5.20
N LYS A 109 -6.11 4.12 5.51
CA LYS A 109 -5.11 3.41 4.72
C LYS A 109 -5.59 3.17 3.29
N GLU A 110 -6.79 2.62 3.12
CA GLU A 110 -7.35 2.36 1.79
C GLU A 110 -7.60 3.66 1.01
N SER A 111 -8.05 4.72 1.68
CA SER A 111 -8.18 6.04 1.05
C SER A 111 -6.86 6.59 0.54
N ILE A 112 -5.78 6.49 1.34
CA ILE A 112 -4.44 6.93 0.92
C ILE A 112 -3.94 6.09 -0.25
N LYS A 113 -4.17 4.77 -0.23
CA LYS A 113 -3.79 3.87 -1.31
C LYS A 113 -4.51 4.24 -2.62
N ALA A 114 -5.82 4.51 -2.56
CA ALA A 114 -6.58 4.95 -3.71
C ALA A 114 -6.10 6.30 -4.25
N GLN A 115 -5.83 7.28 -3.37
CA GLN A 115 -5.28 8.58 -3.76
C GLN A 115 -3.89 8.45 -4.40
N TYR A 116 -3.04 7.59 -3.86
CA TYR A 116 -1.73 7.30 -4.42
C TYR A 116 -1.85 6.71 -5.83
N SER A 117 -2.71 5.69 -6.02
CA SER A 117 -2.94 5.09 -7.35
C SER A 117 -3.52 6.08 -8.35
N ALA A 118 -4.42 6.98 -7.92
CA ALA A 118 -4.96 8.03 -8.78
C ALA A 118 -3.89 9.05 -9.19
N ALA A 119 -3.07 9.51 -8.25
CA ALA A 119 -1.96 10.41 -8.52
C ALA A 119 -0.92 9.75 -9.45
N GLU A 120 -0.60 8.48 -9.24
CA GLU A 120 0.29 7.70 -10.09
C GLU A 120 -0.25 7.58 -11.52
N ALA A 121 -1.54 7.29 -11.69
CA ALA A 121 -2.18 7.25 -13.01
C ALA A 121 -2.14 8.63 -13.70
N GLN A 122 -2.34 9.72 -12.94
CA GLN A 122 -2.28 11.07 -13.48
C GLN A 122 -0.88 11.46 -13.96
N VAL A 123 0.16 11.07 -13.21
CA VAL A 123 1.55 11.27 -13.65
C VAL A 123 1.81 10.51 -14.94
N ARG A 124 1.46 9.21 -15.02
CA ARG A 124 1.65 8.40 -16.24
C ARG A 124 0.91 8.97 -17.47
N ILE A 125 -0.32 9.47 -17.30
CA ILE A 125 -1.07 10.12 -18.38
C ILE A 125 -0.36 11.40 -18.82
N THR A 126 0.09 12.23 -17.88
CA THR A 126 0.78 13.48 -18.19
C THR A 126 2.08 13.20 -18.95
N GLU A 127 2.88 12.23 -18.49
CA GLU A 127 4.11 11.79 -19.16
C GLU A 127 3.83 11.26 -20.58
N SER A 128 2.76 10.49 -20.76
CA SER A 128 2.36 9.98 -22.08
C SER A 128 1.93 11.11 -23.03
N VAL A 129 1.16 12.07 -22.54
CA VAL A 129 0.69 13.21 -23.34
C VAL A 129 1.84 14.16 -23.70
N THR A 130 2.77 14.42 -22.77
CA THR A 130 3.96 15.23 -23.06
C THR A 130 4.90 14.53 -24.03
N GLY A 131 5.12 13.20 -23.87
CA GLY A 131 5.94 12.43 -24.80
C GLY A 131 5.37 12.40 -26.22
N ILE A 132 4.04 12.21 -26.36
CA ILE A 132 3.36 12.29 -27.66
C ILE A 132 3.45 13.71 -28.24
N SER A 133 3.38 14.76 -27.41
CA SER A 133 3.45 16.15 -27.88
C SER A 133 4.83 16.49 -28.46
N GLU A 134 5.90 15.97 -27.85
CA GLU A 134 7.26 16.08 -28.40
C GLU A 134 7.38 15.36 -29.74
N GLU A 135 6.93 14.10 -29.84
CA GLU A 135 6.95 13.35 -31.10
C GLU A 135 6.10 14.02 -32.20
N MET A 136 4.92 14.55 -31.85
CA MET A 136 4.05 15.26 -32.79
C MET A 136 4.66 16.58 -33.27
N ALA A 137 5.38 17.31 -32.41
CA ALA A 137 6.09 18.52 -32.80
C ALA A 137 7.21 18.22 -33.81
N ASP A 138 7.95 17.14 -33.60
CA ASP A 138 9.00 16.70 -34.51
C ASP A 138 8.43 16.25 -35.87
N VAL A 139 7.31 15.53 -35.87
CA VAL A 139 6.61 15.15 -37.11
C VAL A 139 6.08 16.37 -37.85
N GLY A 140 5.52 17.36 -37.15
CA GLY A 140 5.04 18.61 -37.75
C GLY A 140 6.17 19.38 -38.47
N MET A 141 7.35 19.50 -37.84
CA MET A 141 8.52 20.11 -38.48
C MET A 141 9.00 19.33 -39.70
N ALA A 142 8.95 18.00 -39.66
CA ALA A 142 9.33 17.15 -40.79
C ALA A 142 8.37 17.31 -41.97
N VAL A 143 7.06 17.40 -41.72
CA VAL A 143 6.04 17.65 -42.74
C VAL A 143 6.22 19.03 -43.38
N GLN A 144 6.41 20.08 -42.58
CA GLN A 144 6.63 21.44 -43.10
C GLN A 144 7.86 21.52 -44.02
N LYS A 145 8.97 20.87 -43.64
CA LYS A 145 10.16 20.76 -44.52
C LYS A 145 9.87 20.02 -45.82
N ALA A 146 9.05 18.97 -45.78
CA ALA A 146 8.67 18.23 -46.98
C ALA A 146 7.78 19.06 -47.91
N GLU A 147 6.87 19.85 -47.36
CA GLU A 147 6.03 20.80 -48.10
C GLU A 147 6.87 21.90 -48.75
N GLU A 148 7.76 22.55 -47.99
CA GLU A 148 8.68 23.57 -48.53
C GLU A 148 9.54 23.03 -49.67
N LYS A 149 10.06 21.80 -49.53
CA LYS A 149 10.84 21.15 -50.59
C LYS A 149 9.99 20.88 -51.83
N THR A 150 8.74 20.47 -51.65
CA THR A 150 7.80 20.21 -52.74
C THR A 150 7.44 21.49 -53.47
N GLU A 151 7.15 22.58 -52.75
CA GLU A 151 6.87 23.88 -53.35
C GLU A 151 8.09 24.44 -54.08
N ASN A 152 9.29 24.29 -53.53
CA ASN A 152 10.54 24.66 -54.22
C ASN A 152 10.73 23.82 -55.51
N MET A 153 10.43 22.52 -55.47
CA MET A 153 10.45 21.68 -56.66
C MET A 153 9.42 22.10 -57.71
N LYS A 154 8.20 22.46 -57.30
CA LYS A 154 7.17 23.00 -58.21
C LYS A 154 7.59 24.33 -58.81
N ALA A 155 8.13 25.25 -58.02
CA ALA A 155 8.63 26.55 -58.48
C ALA A 155 9.78 26.37 -59.49
N ARG A 156 10.69 25.42 -59.24
CA ARG A 156 11.74 25.05 -60.20
C ARG A 156 11.17 24.44 -61.48
N SER A 157 10.17 23.57 -61.38
CA SER A 157 9.51 22.98 -62.56
C SER A 157 8.83 24.06 -63.39
N ALA A 158 8.08 24.97 -62.76
CA ALA A 158 7.42 26.08 -63.45
C ALA A 158 8.43 27.01 -64.13
N ALA A 159 9.56 27.32 -63.47
CA ALA A 159 10.64 28.09 -64.10
C ALA A 159 11.28 27.34 -65.29
N LEU A 160 11.36 26.01 -65.23
CA LEU A 160 11.82 25.18 -66.35
C LEU A 160 10.83 25.18 -67.51
N ASP A 161 9.54 25.06 -67.21
CA ASP A 161 8.46 25.11 -68.21
C ASP A 161 8.41 26.48 -68.90
N ASP A 162 8.57 27.57 -68.14
CA ASP A 162 8.68 28.93 -68.68
C ASP A 162 9.91 29.09 -69.60
N LEU A 163 11.05 28.48 -69.26
CA LEU A 163 12.25 28.48 -70.11
C LEU A 163 12.07 27.66 -71.40
N LEU A 164 11.31 26.57 -71.33
CA LEU A 164 10.89 25.74 -72.46
C LEU A 164 9.95 26.51 -73.40
N GLU A 165 8.97 27.20 -72.85
CA GLU A 165 7.98 27.99 -73.59
C GLU A 165 8.60 29.28 -74.20
N ALA A 166 9.58 29.90 -73.52
CA ALA A 166 10.36 31.02 -74.04
C ALA A 166 11.28 30.64 -75.22
N GLY A 167 11.33 29.36 -75.62
CA GLY A 167 11.97 28.92 -76.87
C GLY A 167 13.50 29.04 -76.88
N THR A 168 14.16 28.84 -75.73
CA THR A 168 15.63 28.94 -75.61
C THR A 168 16.37 27.60 -75.51
N ILE A 169 15.66 26.46 -75.61
CA ILE A 169 16.34 25.16 -75.76
C ILE A 169 16.73 24.96 -77.22
N THR A 170 17.85 25.57 -77.61
CA THR A 170 18.66 25.03 -78.71
C THR A 170 19.21 23.68 -78.29
N ASP A 171 18.81 22.66 -79.05
CA ASP A 171 19.32 21.30 -79.06
C ASP A 171 20.85 21.27 -78.84
N TYR A 172 21.27 20.82 -77.65
CA TYR A 172 22.64 20.37 -77.43
C TYR A 172 22.61 18.86 -77.20
N SER A 173 22.38 18.13 -78.29
CA SER A 173 22.89 16.77 -78.47
C SER A 173 24.42 16.80 -78.43
N GLY A 174 24.98 16.93 -77.23
CA GLY A 174 26.42 16.94 -76.98
C GLY A 174 26.69 16.19 -75.69
N GLY A 175 26.91 14.89 -75.83
CA GLY A 175 27.20 14.00 -74.72
C GLY A 175 28.57 14.24 -74.07
N ASP A 176 28.63 13.76 -72.83
CA ASP A 176 29.80 13.15 -72.19
C ASP A 176 30.89 14.02 -71.54
N GLU A 177 30.53 15.12 -70.85
CA GLU A 177 31.44 15.72 -69.85
C GLU A 177 30.78 15.98 -68.48
N LEU A 178 29.54 16.49 -68.42
CA LEU A 178 28.88 16.83 -67.15
C LEU A 178 28.39 15.60 -66.34
N GLY A 179 28.11 14.48 -67.03
CA GLY A 179 27.72 13.21 -66.40
C GLY A 179 28.85 12.54 -65.60
N ARG A 180 30.12 12.78 -65.99
CA ARG A 180 31.28 12.24 -65.26
C ARG A 180 31.63 13.05 -64.02
N GLU A 181 31.45 14.37 -64.04
CA GLU A 181 31.70 15.22 -62.86
C GLU A 181 30.65 15.03 -61.76
N ILE A 182 29.37 14.80 -62.10
CA ILE A 182 28.31 14.56 -61.10
C ILE A 182 28.44 13.16 -60.47
N ALA A 183 28.94 12.17 -61.21
CA ALA A 183 29.24 10.84 -60.67
C ALA A 183 30.44 10.86 -59.71
N GLN A 184 31.47 11.69 -59.95
CA GLN A 184 32.60 11.86 -59.03
C GLN A 184 32.24 12.65 -57.76
N ALA A 185 31.31 13.62 -57.85
CA ALA A 185 30.84 14.35 -56.67
C ALA A 185 29.92 13.50 -55.76
N LYS A 186 29.07 12.64 -56.33
CA LYS A 186 28.20 11.73 -55.55
C LYS A 186 28.95 10.57 -54.90
N ALA A 187 30.05 10.10 -55.49
CA ALA A 187 30.86 9.03 -54.91
C ALA A 187 31.65 9.47 -53.66
N LYS A 188 31.91 10.78 -53.47
CA LYS A 188 32.64 11.28 -52.30
C LYS A 188 31.75 11.63 -51.11
N SER A 189 30.47 11.95 -51.33
CA SER A 189 29.52 12.30 -50.26
C SER A 189 28.86 11.09 -49.60
N SER A 190 28.70 9.96 -50.31
CA SER A 190 28.06 8.75 -49.74
C SER A 190 28.97 7.96 -48.79
N VAL A 191 30.30 8.04 -48.96
CA VAL A 191 31.24 7.27 -48.14
C VAL A 191 31.40 7.84 -46.74
N ASP A 192 31.30 9.17 -46.55
CA ASP A 192 31.38 9.79 -45.23
C ASP A 192 30.06 9.64 -44.43
N ASP A 193 28.91 9.68 -45.10
CA ASP A 193 27.60 9.45 -44.46
C ASP A 193 27.40 7.98 -44.06
N ASP A 194 27.87 7.02 -44.88
CA ASP A 194 27.84 5.60 -44.52
C ASP A 194 28.88 5.23 -43.44
N LEU A 195 30.05 5.91 -43.38
CA LEU A 195 31.04 5.73 -42.31
C LEU A 195 30.56 6.32 -40.96
N ALA A 196 29.83 7.43 -40.97
CA ALA A 196 29.18 8.00 -39.79
C ALA A 196 28.07 7.08 -39.25
N ARG A 197 27.28 6.46 -40.15
CA ARG A 197 26.24 5.51 -39.78
C ARG A 197 26.81 4.19 -39.21
N MET A 198 27.88 3.65 -39.79
CA MET A 198 28.59 2.47 -39.25
C MET A 198 29.24 2.73 -37.89
N LYS A 199 29.81 3.93 -37.65
CA LYS A 199 30.34 4.31 -36.33
C LYS A 199 29.24 4.47 -35.28
N ALA A 200 28.06 4.96 -35.66
CA ALA A 200 26.92 5.06 -34.76
C ALA A 200 26.36 3.68 -34.37
N GLU A 201 26.22 2.76 -35.33
CA GLU A 201 25.79 1.38 -35.06
C GLU A 201 26.79 0.59 -34.19
N MET A 202 28.11 0.77 -34.40
CA MET A 202 29.14 0.14 -33.57
C MET A 202 29.24 0.71 -32.14
N ASN A 203 28.88 1.98 -31.93
CA ASN A 203 28.84 2.58 -30.59
C ASN A 203 27.56 2.23 -29.81
N ILE A 204 26.47 1.85 -30.50
CA ILE A 204 25.22 1.42 -29.86
C ILE A 204 25.36 -0.01 -29.32
N GLN A 205 26.07 -0.91 -30.01
CA GLN A 205 26.26 -2.30 -29.55
C GLN A 205 27.14 -2.47 -28.30
N ILE A 206 27.93 -1.46 -27.90
CA ILE A 206 28.77 -1.54 -26.68
C ILE A 206 28.00 -1.10 -25.41
N LYS A 207 26.85 -0.44 -25.54
CA LYS A 207 26.08 0.07 -24.40
C LYS A 207 24.99 -0.88 -23.87
N GLU A 208 24.72 -2.00 -24.54
CA GLU A 208 23.72 -3.00 -24.10
C GLU A 208 24.32 -4.20 -23.33
N LEU A 209 25.62 -4.19 -22.97
CA LEU A 209 26.26 -5.29 -22.22
C LEU A 209 27.03 -4.86 -20.95
N LYS A 210 26.54 -3.84 -20.24
CA LYS A 210 26.94 -3.57 -18.84
C LYS A 210 25.73 -3.17 -18.02
#